data_AF-A0AAN8A136-F1
#
_entry.id   AF-A0AAN8A136-F1
#
_cell.length_a   1.000
_cell.length_b   1.000
_cell.length_c   1.000
_cell.angle_alpha   90.00
_cell.angle_beta   90.00
_cell.angle_gamma   90.00
#
_symmetry.space_group_name_H-M   'P 1'
#
loop_
_entity.id
_entity.type
_entity.pdbx_description
1 polymer ?
#
loop_
_entity_poly.entity_id
_entity_poly.type
_entity_poly.pdbx_seq_one_letter_code
_entity_poly.pdbx_strand_id
1 'polypeptide(L)'
;MRSVPCSQVQGSVYTAAPWGTLTAASTTQAHRLIDAIRFFRLEDTMFAYVPARTGSHGAVDAAAHMLLSMKEYMKAPSPPLLDMVHRRHGKALRELSVSLDASEESYMACAFLLLFDTIMDKQQIADSVHAKALPQILTQLDPHQGTDFRRAAFYDNRHWFFHCPIAQNSLSPYDNGRWNDVLWASQINRPNVEACLLTASTQLLVRLPRLINHVHNIRQGATDDDSYTASLALNLCALENCAAEARLLEGLKIVETKGDPDWKFVPASYQYKSLQEWEAAVLYWIARLILIRLCQTLTIWLPSSEPYLRQATLRDTQTRVASNILKSWQYILSQGNFGGPCGRLMKEAAAVAWDALRDRELWNGMPVGALAEWIVWRLGGISPGLSVADMKAYLDWLSGGSTDGFRRMRRLKFETVPISTISTD
;
A
#
# COMPACT_ATOMS: atom_id res chain seq x y z
N MET A 1 -10.45 -19.48 16.34
CA MET A 1 -9.89 -18.15 16.64
C MET A 1 -11.01 -17.26 17.16
N ARG A 2 -10.86 -16.64 18.33
CA ARG A 2 -11.88 -15.73 18.89
C ARG A 2 -11.80 -14.42 18.11
N SER A 3 -12.92 -14.01 17.50
CA SER A 3 -13.06 -12.66 16.93
C SER A 3 -12.78 -11.64 18.03
N VAL A 4 -11.83 -10.73 17.78
CA VAL A 4 -11.55 -9.63 18.72
C VAL A 4 -12.74 -8.66 18.61
N PRO A 5 -13.52 -8.45 19.67
CA PRO A 5 -14.64 -7.51 19.63
C PRO A 5 -14.11 -6.08 19.44
N CYS A 6 -14.73 -5.35 18.51
CA CYS A 6 -14.42 -3.97 18.10
C CYS A 6 -14.71 -2.91 19.19
N SER A 7 -14.79 -3.29 20.47
CA SER A 7 -15.35 -2.46 21.55
C SER A 7 -14.34 -1.95 22.59
N GLN A 8 -13.03 -2.10 22.39
CA GLN A 8 -12.03 -1.54 23.31
C GLN A 8 -10.87 -0.86 22.59
N VAL A 9 -11.14 0.30 22.00
CA VAL A 9 -10.13 1.36 21.85
C VAL A 9 -10.66 2.56 22.60
N GLN A 10 -10.55 2.52 23.93
CA GLN A 10 -10.80 3.70 24.76
C GLN A 10 -9.69 4.70 24.48
N GLY A 11 -10.09 5.89 24.01
CA GLY A 11 -9.20 6.99 23.71
C GLY A 11 -8.42 7.39 24.95
N SER A 12 -7.14 7.05 24.96
CA SER A 12 -6.19 7.75 25.80
C SER A 12 -5.71 8.99 25.06
N VAL A 13 -5.94 10.15 25.66
CA VAL A 13 -5.29 11.40 25.28
C VAL A 13 -3.83 11.29 25.73
N TYR A 14 -2.94 10.81 24.86
CA TYR A 14 -1.51 10.78 25.15
C TYR A 14 -0.81 11.99 24.53
N THR A 15 -0.19 12.75 25.42
CA THR A 15 0.76 13.83 25.16
C THR A 15 1.93 13.33 24.31
N ALA A 16 2.39 14.20 23.40
CA ALA A 16 3.60 14.00 22.60
C ALA A 16 4.73 13.39 23.45
N ALA A 17 5.44 12.40 22.89
CA ALA A 17 6.59 11.79 23.53
C ALA A 17 7.51 12.88 24.10
N PRO A 18 8.02 12.71 25.33
CA PRO A 18 8.91 13.70 25.92
C PRO A 18 10.14 13.82 25.01
N TRP A 19 10.30 14.98 24.37
CA TRP A 19 11.54 15.36 23.74
C TRP A 19 12.61 15.28 24.84
N GLY A 20 13.44 14.23 24.82
CA GLY A 20 14.65 14.22 25.64
C GLY A 20 15.41 15.52 25.39
N THR A 21 16.21 15.98 26.35
CA THR A 21 16.94 17.25 26.25
C THR A 21 17.83 17.27 25.00
N LEU A 22 17.30 17.79 23.90
CA LEU A 22 18.00 17.97 22.63
C LEU A 22 18.96 19.16 22.77
N THR A 23 20.18 19.00 22.26
CA THR A 23 21.10 20.13 22.11
C THR A 23 20.54 21.17 21.13
N ALA A 24 20.97 22.43 21.23
CA ALA A 24 20.53 23.47 20.30
C ALA A 24 20.78 23.11 18.82
N ALA A 25 21.91 22.44 18.53
CA ALA A 25 22.26 21.98 17.19
C ALA A 25 21.31 20.88 16.67
N SER A 26 20.97 19.89 17.52
CA SER A 26 20.00 18.85 17.16
C SER A 26 18.60 19.42 16.94
N THR A 27 18.21 20.45 17.69
CA THR A 27 16.93 21.16 17.50
C THR A 27 16.86 21.89 16.16
N THR A 28 17.93 22.58 15.75
CA THR A 28 17.98 23.23 14.43
C THR A 28 17.90 22.20 13.29
N GLN A 29 18.60 21.07 13.40
CA GLN A 29 18.55 20.00 12.41
C GLN A 29 17.15 19.37 12.33
N ALA A 30 16.50 19.10 13.47
CA ALA A 30 15.15 18.56 13.53
C ALA A 30 14.15 19.47 12.80
N HIS A 31 14.19 20.79 13.03
CA HIS A 31 13.32 21.74 12.32
C HIS A 31 13.55 21.73 10.81
N ARG A 32 14.82 21.76 10.35
CA ARG A 32 15.13 21.67 8.92
C ARG A 32 14.62 20.37 8.30
N LEU A 33 14.72 19.26 9.04
CA LEU A 33 14.25 17.96 8.60
C LEU A 33 12.72 17.92 8.50
N ILE A 34 11.99 18.47 9.47
CA ILE A 34 10.52 18.62 9.41
C ILE A 34 10.13 19.38 8.14
N ASP A 35 10.81 20.50 7.84
CA ASP A 35 10.52 21.25 6.62
C ASP A 35 10.83 20.45 5.34
N ALA A 36 11.77 19.49 5.38
CA ALA A 36 12.05 18.62 4.24
C ALA A 36 11.02 17.51 4.09
N ILE A 37 10.61 16.89 5.19
CA ILE A 37 9.52 15.92 5.24
C ILE A 37 8.25 16.57 4.65
N ARG A 38 7.91 17.80 5.05
CA ARG A 38 6.86 18.65 4.45
C ARG A 38 7.00 18.82 2.95
N PHE A 39 8.19 19.23 2.51
CA PHE A 39 8.47 19.48 1.09
C PHE A 39 8.24 18.22 0.24
N PHE A 40 8.61 17.04 0.76
CA PHE A 40 8.36 15.75 0.10
C PHE A 40 7.00 15.12 0.44
N ARG A 41 6.16 15.83 1.19
CA ARG A 41 4.82 15.41 1.68
C ARG A 41 4.81 14.16 2.56
N LEU A 42 5.91 13.86 3.26
CA LEU A 42 6.13 12.66 4.06
C LEU A 42 5.52 12.70 5.48
N GLU A 43 4.66 13.67 5.77
CA GLU A 43 4.21 14.00 7.14
C GLU A 43 3.29 12.94 7.74
N ASP A 44 2.58 12.19 6.89
CA ASP A 44 1.66 11.14 7.30
C ASP A 44 2.30 9.74 7.25
N THR A 45 3.63 9.66 7.29
CA THR A 45 4.40 8.41 7.23
C THR A 45 5.36 8.24 8.39
N MET A 46 6.02 7.08 8.45
CA MET A 46 7.08 6.74 9.40
C MET A 46 8.20 7.79 9.44
N PHE A 47 8.42 8.54 8.36
CA PHE A 47 9.42 9.61 8.33
C PHE A 47 9.13 10.75 9.32
N ALA A 48 7.85 10.97 9.68
CA ALA A 48 7.45 11.99 10.64
C ALA A 48 8.03 11.77 12.05
N TYR A 49 8.39 10.53 12.39
CA TYR A 49 8.99 10.18 13.68
C TYR A 49 10.51 10.42 13.72
N VAL A 50 11.16 10.57 12.57
CA VAL A 50 12.63 10.65 12.46
C VAL A 50 13.23 11.93 13.04
N PRO A 51 12.60 13.13 12.93
CA PRO A 51 13.13 14.34 13.56
C PRO A 51 13.36 14.24 15.07
N ALA A 52 12.59 13.41 15.79
CA ALA A 52 12.79 13.20 17.22
C ALA A 52 14.01 12.31 17.55
N ARG A 53 14.64 11.71 16.53
CA ARG A 53 15.80 10.82 16.65
C ARG A 53 17.09 11.42 16.09
N THR A 54 17.05 12.63 15.55
CA THR A 54 18.28 13.31 15.08
C THR A 54 19.21 13.60 16.26
N GLY A 55 20.52 13.48 16.03
CA GLY A 55 21.56 13.63 17.04
C GLY A 55 21.81 12.40 17.91
N SER A 56 21.02 11.32 17.75
CA SER A 56 21.19 10.09 18.52
C SER A 56 22.02 9.02 17.81
N HIS A 57 22.09 9.05 16.47
CA HIS A 57 22.75 8.02 15.68
C HIS A 57 23.34 8.58 14.37
N GLY A 58 24.64 8.31 14.14
CA GLY A 58 25.40 8.88 13.02
C GLY A 58 24.83 8.54 11.63
N ALA A 59 24.34 7.32 11.43
CA ALA A 59 23.73 6.92 10.16
C ALA A 59 22.41 7.66 9.88
N VAL A 60 21.59 7.88 10.91
CA VAL A 60 20.32 8.63 10.79
C VAL A 60 20.61 10.09 10.47
N ASP A 61 21.58 10.69 11.14
CA ASP A 61 21.98 12.08 10.89
C ASP A 61 22.56 12.28 9.49
N ALA A 62 23.42 11.36 9.05
CA ALA A 62 23.97 11.41 7.70
C ALA A 62 22.88 11.27 6.63
N ALA A 63 21.93 10.37 6.81
CA ALA A 63 20.79 10.18 5.92
C ALA A 63 19.81 11.38 5.94
N ALA A 64 19.57 11.98 7.11
CA ALA A 64 18.80 13.22 7.23
C ALA A 64 19.46 14.38 6.47
N HIS A 65 20.78 14.54 6.60
CA HIS A 65 21.53 15.56 5.84
C HIS A 65 21.47 15.34 4.32
N MET A 66 21.46 14.09 3.87
CA MET A 66 21.23 13.76 2.47
C MET A 66 19.85 14.27 2.00
N LEU A 67 18.78 14.01 2.76
CA LEU A 67 17.44 14.50 2.42
C LEU A 67 17.37 16.04 2.37
N LEU A 68 18.04 16.73 3.28
CA LEU A 68 18.14 18.19 3.27
C LEU A 68 18.80 18.70 1.98
N SER A 69 19.91 18.09 1.57
CA SER A 69 20.57 18.44 0.30
C SER A 69 19.71 18.09 -0.91
N MET A 70 18.96 16.98 -0.89
CA MET A 70 18.02 16.64 -1.96
C MET A 70 16.94 17.73 -2.12
N LYS A 71 16.36 18.20 -1.00
CA LYS A 71 15.40 19.30 -1.02
C LYS A 71 15.99 20.57 -1.64
N GLU A 72 17.21 20.95 -1.25
CA GLU A 72 17.88 22.13 -1.78
C GLU A 72 18.09 22.02 -3.30
N TYR A 73 18.55 20.86 -3.77
CA TYR A 73 18.68 20.56 -5.21
C TYR A 73 17.32 20.62 -5.94
N MET A 74 16.28 20.00 -5.39
CA MET A 74 14.95 19.98 -6.01
C MET A 74 14.31 21.38 -6.11
N LYS A 75 14.67 22.31 -5.21
CA LYS A 75 14.23 23.71 -5.28
C LYS A 75 14.99 24.54 -6.31
N ALA A 76 16.27 24.27 -6.50
CA ALA A 76 17.13 25.02 -7.40
C ALA A 76 18.15 24.08 -8.09
N PRO A 77 17.72 23.29 -9.08
CA PRO A 77 18.59 22.27 -9.68
C PRO A 77 19.87 22.89 -10.26
N SER A 78 21.02 22.42 -9.80
CA SER A 78 22.32 22.84 -10.32
C SER A 78 23.37 21.73 -10.16
N PRO A 79 24.39 21.65 -11.04
CA PRO A 79 25.44 20.64 -10.93
C PRO A 79 26.16 20.61 -9.57
N PRO A 80 26.55 21.74 -8.96
CA PRO A 80 27.21 21.73 -7.64
C PRO A 80 26.34 21.15 -6.51
N LEU A 81 25.02 21.41 -6.56
CA LEU A 81 24.09 20.85 -5.58
C LEU A 81 23.86 19.36 -5.79
N LEU A 82 23.82 18.89 -7.06
CA LEU A 82 23.74 17.47 -7.36
C LEU A 82 24.96 16.71 -6.84
N ASP A 83 26.17 17.23 -7.06
CA ASP A 83 27.41 16.67 -6.51
C ASP A 83 27.39 16.61 -4.98
N MET A 84 26.85 17.66 -4.34
CA MET A 84 26.67 17.68 -2.90
C MET A 84 25.72 16.58 -2.44
N VAL A 85 24.59 16.39 -3.11
CA VAL A 85 23.63 15.31 -2.81
C VAL A 85 24.33 13.95 -2.90
N HIS A 86 25.03 13.66 -3.99
CA HIS A 86 25.74 12.38 -4.16
C HIS A 86 26.83 12.16 -3.09
N ARG A 87 27.59 13.21 -2.72
CA ARG A 87 28.56 13.13 -1.62
C ARG A 87 27.88 12.81 -0.29
N ARG A 88 26.71 13.40 -0.01
CA ARG A 88 25.93 13.13 1.22
C ARG A 88 25.36 11.72 1.22
N HIS A 89 24.85 11.24 0.09
CA HIS A 89 24.43 9.86 -0.11
C HIS A 89 25.58 8.88 0.19
N GLY A 90 26.75 9.09 -0.42
CA GLY A 90 27.94 8.26 -0.16
C GLY A 90 28.40 8.29 1.30
N LYS A 91 28.22 9.42 2.01
CA LYS A 91 28.46 9.48 3.46
C LYS A 91 27.43 8.63 4.22
N ALA A 92 26.13 8.80 3.95
CA ALA A 92 25.08 8.04 4.62
C ALA A 92 25.26 6.52 4.46
N LEU A 93 25.64 6.06 3.27
CA LEU A 93 25.99 4.66 3.02
C LEU A 93 27.15 4.16 3.89
N ARG A 94 28.24 4.93 3.99
CA ARG A 94 29.38 4.55 4.84
C ARG A 94 29.00 4.47 6.31
N GLU A 95 28.28 5.47 6.82
CA GLU A 95 27.85 5.49 8.22
C GLU A 95 26.91 4.32 8.53
N LEU A 96 25.96 4.03 7.64
CA LEU A 96 25.10 2.86 7.78
C LEU A 96 25.91 1.56 7.76
N SER A 97 26.88 1.41 6.84
CA SER A 97 27.68 0.18 6.75
C SER A 97 28.51 -0.11 8.00
N VAL A 98 28.93 0.93 8.73
CA VAL A 98 29.69 0.80 9.98
C VAL A 98 28.79 0.38 11.15
N SER A 99 27.50 0.69 11.08
CA SER A 99 26.54 0.53 12.18
C SER A 99 25.34 -0.37 11.83
N LEU A 100 25.43 -1.14 10.74
CA LEU A 100 24.31 -1.91 10.23
C LEU A 100 23.94 -3.05 11.19
N ASP A 101 22.73 -2.98 11.73
CA ASP A 101 22.17 -3.93 12.65
C ASP A 101 20.63 -4.01 12.53
N ALA A 102 20.01 -4.84 13.36
CA ALA A 102 18.55 -4.93 13.48
C ALA A 102 18.01 -3.86 14.45
N SER A 103 18.25 -2.57 14.17
CA SER A 103 17.75 -1.44 14.95
C SER A 103 16.76 -0.56 14.17
N GLU A 104 16.02 0.30 14.90
CA GLU A 104 15.15 1.31 14.28
C GLU A 104 15.97 2.36 13.55
N GLU A 105 17.14 2.70 14.06
CA GLU A 105 18.07 3.67 13.49
C GLU A 105 18.63 3.20 12.13
N SER A 106 19.07 1.93 12.05
CA SER A 106 19.46 1.28 10.79
C SER A 106 18.31 1.28 9.79
N TYR A 107 17.10 0.99 10.26
CA TYR A 107 15.89 1.04 9.42
C TYR A 107 15.61 2.46 8.90
N MET A 108 15.63 3.49 9.75
CA MET A 108 15.40 4.89 9.36
C MET A 108 16.41 5.37 8.31
N ALA A 109 17.69 5.08 8.52
CA ALA A 109 18.74 5.45 7.58
C ALA A 109 18.55 4.73 6.24
N CYS A 110 18.27 3.42 6.25
CA CYS A 110 17.98 2.64 5.06
C CYS A 110 16.74 3.16 4.31
N ALA A 111 15.69 3.59 5.02
CA ALA A 111 14.48 4.12 4.42
C ALA A 111 14.73 5.45 3.69
N PHE A 112 15.57 6.34 4.25
CA PHE A 112 15.98 7.56 3.55
C PHE A 112 16.85 7.27 2.32
N LEU A 113 17.72 6.26 2.36
CA LEU A 113 18.49 5.82 1.21
C LEU A 113 17.58 5.29 0.09
N LEU A 114 16.55 4.51 0.43
CA LEU A 114 15.54 4.08 -0.54
C LEU A 114 14.78 5.28 -1.15
N LEU A 115 14.46 6.29 -0.34
CA LEU A 115 13.83 7.51 -0.82
C LEU A 115 14.74 8.27 -1.81
N PHE A 116 16.04 8.28 -1.56
CA PHE A 116 17.03 8.82 -2.50
C PHE A 116 17.03 8.04 -3.83
N ASP A 117 17.12 6.71 -3.80
CA ASP A 117 17.10 5.87 -5.01
C ASP A 117 15.85 6.15 -5.86
N THR A 118 14.72 6.32 -5.18
CA THR A 118 13.41 6.58 -5.78
C THR A 118 13.34 7.95 -6.46
N ILE A 119 13.80 9.00 -5.78
CA ILE A 119 13.64 10.39 -6.26
C ILE A 119 14.73 10.78 -7.25
N MET A 120 15.98 10.45 -6.94
CA MET A 120 17.15 10.99 -7.62
C MET A 120 17.68 10.04 -8.70
N ASP A 121 17.83 8.76 -8.37
CA ASP A 121 18.49 7.80 -9.26
C ASP A 121 17.51 7.14 -10.25
N LYS A 122 16.19 7.36 -10.05
CA LYS A 122 15.11 6.77 -10.85
C LYS A 122 15.27 5.24 -11.00
N GLN A 123 15.97 4.59 -10.07
CA GLN A 123 16.11 3.15 -10.08
C GLN A 123 14.75 2.51 -9.85
N GLN A 124 14.53 1.36 -10.48
CA GLN A 124 13.38 0.53 -10.13
C GLN A 124 13.53 0.09 -8.67
N ILE A 125 12.54 0.45 -7.85
CA ILE A 125 12.49 0.17 -6.42
C ILE A 125 12.63 -1.32 -6.16
N ALA A 126 12.05 -2.17 -7.03
CA ALA A 126 12.13 -3.62 -6.88
C ALA A 126 13.56 -4.17 -6.97
N ASP A 127 14.46 -3.44 -7.63
CA ASP A 127 15.85 -3.85 -7.82
C ASP A 127 16.80 -3.18 -6.79
N SER A 128 16.36 -2.14 -6.09
CA SER A 128 17.15 -1.46 -5.05
C SER A 128 17.46 -2.40 -3.88
N VAL A 129 18.72 -2.36 -3.44
CA VAL A 129 19.22 -3.13 -2.30
C VAL A 129 18.62 -2.62 -0.99
N HIS A 130 18.44 -1.29 -0.84
CA HIS A 130 17.81 -0.69 0.34
C HIS A 130 16.38 -1.17 0.52
N ALA A 131 15.67 -1.26 -0.60
CA ALA A 131 14.33 -1.80 -0.72
C ALA A 131 14.22 -3.22 -0.14
N LYS A 132 15.16 -4.10 -0.50
CA LYS A 132 15.23 -5.50 0.00
C LYS A 132 15.66 -5.60 1.46
N ALA A 133 16.45 -4.64 1.95
CA ALA A 133 16.95 -4.62 3.32
C ALA A 133 15.88 -4.24 4.35
N LEU A 134 14.97 -3.32 4.03
CA LEU A 134 13.92 -2.87 4.97
C LEU A 134 13.11 -4.02 5.60
N PRO A 135 12.50 -4.95 4.84
CA PRO A 135 11.75 -6.05 5.45
C PRO A 135 12.64 -7.00 6.26
N GLN A 136 13.92 -7.15 5.90
CA GLN A 136 14.86 -7.98 6.67
C GLN A 136 15.17 -7.35 8.03
N ILE A 137 15.39 -6.04 8.08
CA ILE A 137 15.61 -5.33 9.36
C ILE A 137 14.33 -5.37 10.20
N LEU A 138 13.17 -5.05 9.61
CA LEU A 138 11.92 -4.94 10.36
C LEU A 138 11.43 -6.28 10.94
N THR A 139 11.63 -7.40 10.23
CA THR A 139 11.22 -8.73 10.73
C THR A 139 12.03 -9.23 11.92
N GLN A 140 13.25 -8.73 12.12
CA GLN A 140 14.05 -9.04 13.30
C GLN A 140 13.58 -8.26 14.55
N LEU A 141 12.82 -7.18 14.35
CA LEU A 141 12.26 -6.39 15.43
C LEU A 141 10.96 -7.03 15.95
N ASP A 142 10.72 -6.92 17.25
CA ASP A 142 9.43 -7.32 17.83
C ASP A 142 8.36 -6.25 17.61
N PRO A 143 7.28 -6.52 16.86
CA PRO A 143 6.23 -5.52 16.65
C PRO A 143 5.52 -5.09 17.94
N HIS A 144 5.47 -5.93 18.98
CA HIS A 144 4.72 -5.65 20.21
C HIS A 144 5.52 -4.88 21.27
N GLN A 145 6.86 -4.96 21.21
CA GLN A 145 7.75 -4.20 22.08
C GLN A 145 8.27 -2.91 21.41
N GLY A 146 7.68 -2.54 20.27
CA GLY A 146 8.17 -1.47 19.41
C GLY A 146 7.66 -0.07 19.75
N THR A 147 8.41 0.94 19.28
CA THR A 147 7.97 2.33 19.29
C THR A 147 6.90 2.58 18.22
N ASP A 148 6.24 3.74 18.26
CA ASP A 148 5.29 4.14 17.21
C ASP A 148 5.91 4.16 15.82
N PHE A 149 7.20 4.47 15.71
CA PHE A 149 7.92 4.42 14.44
C PHE A 149 7.86 3.03 13.82
N ARG A 150 8.11 1.97 14.58
CA ARG A 150 8.10 0.59 14.09
C ARG A 150 6.73 0.20 13.54
N ARG A 151 5.66 0.59 14.26
CA ARG A 151 4.28 0.37 13.83
C ARG A 151 3.97 1.13 12.55
N ALA A 152 4.35 2.41 12.47
CA ALA A 152 4.19 3.22 11.26
C ALA A 152 4.97 2.62 10.08
N ALA A 153 6.22 2.21 10.31
CA ALA A 153 7.06 1.56 9.31
C ALA A 153 6.41 0.30 8.74
N PHE A 154 5.85 -0.56 9.59
CA PHE A 154 5.11 -1.72 9.13
C PHE A 154 3.99 -1.35 8.14
N TYR A 155 3.11 -0.41 8.51
CA TYR A 155 1.98 -0.02 7.67
C TYR A 155 2.36 0.74 6.39
N ASP A 156 3.51 1.41 6.37
CA ASP A 156 3.99 2.12 5.18
C ASP A 156 4.66 1.19 4.16
N ASN A 157 5.03 -0.03 4.54
CA ASN A 157 5.82 -0.95 3.73
C ASN A 157 4.99 -2.02 2.99
N ARG A 158 3.80 -1.63 2.53
CA ARG A 158 2.84 -2.55 1.87
C ARG A 158 3.38 -3.23 0.62
N HIS A 159 4.21 -2.52 -0.12
CA HIS A 159 4.92 -3.07 -1.28
C HIS A 159 5.65 -4.37 -0.95
N TRP A 160 6.36 -4.37 0.19
CA TRP A 160 7.28 -5.42 0.59
C TRP A 160 6.59 -6.65 1.15
N PHE A 161 5.37 -6.50 1.66
CA PHE A 161 4.63 -7.61 2.22
C PHE A 161 3.56 -8.18 1.29
N PHE A 162 3.25 -7.50 0.19
CA PHE A 162 2.25 -7.94 -0.78
C PHE A 162 2.85 -8.12 -2.18
N HIS A 163 3.24 -7.04 -2.86
CA HIS A 163 3.68 -7.11 -4.26
C HIS A 163 4.98 -7.90 -4.45
N CYS A 164 6.01 -7.66 -3.62
CA CYS A 164 7.29 -8.37 -3.76
C CYS A 164 7.18 -9.88 -3.51
N PRO A 165 6.47 -10.36 -2.46
CA PRO A 165 6.26 -11.78 -2.25
C PRO A 165 5.53 -12.46 -3.42
N ILE A 166 4.44 -11.86 -3.90
CA ILE A 166 3.72 -12.42 -5.06
C ILE A 166 4.65 -12.48 -6.28
N ALA A 167 5.53 -11.49 -6.45
CA ALA A 167 6.45 -11.42 -7.60
C ALA A 167 7.49 -12.52 -7.60
N GLN A 168 7.88 -12.92 -6.41
CA GLN A 168 8.87 -13.96 -6.15
C GLN A 168 8.21 -15.34 -5.98
N ASN A 169 6.88 -15.42 -6.12
CA ASN A 169 6.08 -16.59 -5.75
C ASN A 169 6.41 -17.11 -4.34
N SER A 170 6.54 -16.18 -3.39
CA SER A 170 6.96 -16.45 -2.02
C SER A 170 5.92 -15.94 -1.01
N LEU A 171 6.07 -16.38 0.24
CA LEU A 171 5.24 -15.91 1.35
C LEU A 171 5.66 -14.49 1.76
N SER A 172 4.72 -13.74 2.32
CA SER A 172 5.07 -12.47 2.94
C SER A 172 6.01 -12.69 4.12
N PRO A 173 7.07 -11.88 4.28
CA PRO A 173 7.99 -11.98 5.42
C PRO A 173 7.30 -11.73 6.77
N TYR A 174 6.10 -11.14 6.76
CA TYR A 174 5.30 -10.83 7.96
C TYR A 174 4.23 -11.89 8.25
N ASP A 175 4.09 -12.92 7.43
CA ASP A 175 3.08 -13.96 7.56
C ASP A 175 3.52 -15.07 8.53
N ASN A 176 3.83 -14.65 9.76
CA ASN A 176 4.35 -15.49 10.85
C ASN A 176 3.52 -15.37 12.14
N GLY A 177 2.35 -14.71 12.07
CA GLY A 177 1.46 -14.51 13.21
C GLY A 177 1.79 -13.30 14.09
N ARG A 178 3.07 -12.94 14.23
CA ARG A 178 3.52 -11.83 15.10
C ARG A 178 3.01 -10.47 14.63
N TRP A 179 2.80 -10.32 13.33
CA TRP A 179 2.37 -9.05 12.72
C TRP A 179 0.85 -8.92 12.56
N ASN A 180 0.08 -9.86 13.10
CA ASN A 180 -1.37 -9.90 12.93
C ASN A 180 -2.06 -8.79 13.74
N ASP A 181 -1.65 -8.62 14.99
CA ASP A 181 -2.35 -7.77 15.96
C ASP A 181 -1.52 -6.52 16.32
N VAL A 182 -0.70 -6.07 15.36
CA VAL A 182 0.04 -4.82 15.51
C VAL A 182 -0.95 -3.67 15.56
N LEU A 183 -0.82 -2.82 16.56
CA LEU A 183 -1.65 -1.63 16.69
C LEU A 183 -1.16 -0.54 15.73
N TRP A 184 -1.99 0.47 15.49
CA TRP A 184 -1.57 1.67 14.77
C TRP A 184 -0.62 2.53 15.61
N ALA A 185 0.21 3.32 14.93
CA ALA A 185 1.10 4.27 15.58
C ALA A 185 0.31 5.47 16.13
N SER A 186 0.57 5.88 17.37
CA SER A 186 -0.27 6.83 18.13
C SER A 186 -0.36 8.23 17.54
N GLN A 187 0.69 8.71 16.85
CA GLN A 187 0.67 10.04 16.23
C GLN A 187 -0.17 10.09 14.95
N ILE A 188 -0.48 8.93 14.36
CA ILE A 188 -1.41 8.84 13.24
C ILE A 188 -2.80 8.65 13.83
N ASN A 189 -3.38 9.74 14.34
CA ASN A 189 -4.72 9.74 14.95
C ASN A 189 -5.78 9.42 13.89
N ARG A 190 -5.96 8.13 13.58
CA ARG A 190 -6.99 7.66 12.64
C ARG A 190 -8.29 7.45 13.40
N PRO A 191 -9.43 7.90 12.87
CA PRO A 191 -10.70 7.53 13.47
C PRO A 191 -10.88 6.01 13.45
N ASN A 192 -11.69 5.51 14.39
CA ASN A 192 -11.80 4.07 14.67
C ASN A 192 -12.19 3.26 13.42
N VAL A 193 -13.00 3.84 12.53
CA VAL A 193 -13.47 3.18 11.30
C VAL A 193 -12.30 2.90 10.34
N GLU A 194 -11.48 3.91 10.04
CA GLU A 194 -10.35 3.81 9.13
C GLU A 194 -9.29 2.85 9.67
N ALA A 195 -8.97 2.94 10.97
CA ALA A 195 -8.04 2.04 11.62
C ALA A 195 -8.50 0.58 11.51
N CYS A 196 -9.79 0.31 11.74
CA CYS A 196 -10.38 -1.03 11.58
C CYS A 196 -10.25 -1.57 10.16
N LEU A 197 -10.58 -0.76 9.15
CA LEU A 197 -10.49 -1.15 7.74
C LEU A 197 -9.05 -1.40 7.30
N LEU A 198 -8.12 -0.55 7.72
CA LEU A 198 -6.72 -0.71 7.39
C LEU A 198 -6.06 -1.89 8.11
N THR A 199 -6.44 -2.18 9.35
CA THR A 199 -5.99 -3.39 10.03
C THR A 199 -6.47 -4.62 9.27
N ALA A 200 -7.75 -4.68 8.91
CA ALA A 200 -8.31 -5.79 8.13
C ALA A 200 -7.60 -5.93 6.77
N SER A 201 -7.40 -4.82 6.04
CA SER A 201 -6.73 -4.85 4.74
C SER A 201 -5.26 -5.24 4.84
N THR A 202 -4.53 -4.76 5.86
CA THR A 202 -3.13 -5.12 6.10
C THR A 202 -3.00 -6.61 6.41
N GLN A 203 -3.84 -7.14 7.28
CA GLN A 203 -3.85 -8.57 7.58
C GLN A 203 -4.16 -9.43 6.34
N LEU A 204 -5.08 -8.98 5.49
CA LEU A 204 -5.34 -9.62 4.20
C LEU A 204 -4.10 -9.57 3.30
N LEU A 205 -3.52 -8.39 3.07
CA LEU A 205 -2.39 -8.20 2.17
C LEU A 205 -1.11 -8.92 2.64
N VAL A 206 -0.92 -9.13 3.94
CA VAL A 206 0.19 -9.97 4.45
C VAL A 206 -0.02 -11.45 4.12
N ARG A 207 -1.25 -11.96 4.15
CA ARG A 207 -1.53 -13.41 4.02
C ARG A 207 -1.99 -13.82 2.62
N LEU A 208 -2.47 -12.88 1.82
CA LEU A 208 -2.88 -13.12 0.43
C LEU A 208 -1.77 -13.72 -0.45
N PRO A 209 -0.48 -13.33 -0.33
CA PRO A 209 0.58 -13.96 -1.12
C PRO A 209 0.66 -15.48 -0.93
N ARG A 210 0.44 -15.98 0.29
CA ARG A 210 0.35 -17.42 0.58
C ARG A 210 -0.78 -18.07 -0.20
N LEU A 211 -1.98 -17.49 -0.15
CA LEU A 211 -3.14 -18.03 -0.85
C LEU A 211 -2.95 -18.00 -2.37
N ILE A 212 -2.39 -16.91 -2.91
CA ILE A 212 -2.09 -16.77 -4.35
C ILE A 212 -1.12 -17.86 -4.81
N ASN A 213 -0.07 -18.14 -4.03
CA ASN A 213 0.88 -19.20 -4.34
C ASN A 213 0.21 -20.59 -4.35
N HIS A 214 -0.64 -20.91 -3.36
CA HIS A 214 -1.38 -22.18 -3.37
C HIS A 214 -2.33 -22.30 -4.56
N VAL A 215 -3.08 -21.24 -4.87
CA VAL A 215 -3.95 -21.21 -6.05
C VAL A 215 -3.13 -21.39 -7.34
N HIS A 216 -1.94 -20.79 -7.41
CA HIS A 216 -1.02 -20.98 -8.53
C HIS A 216 -0.58 -22.43 -8.67
N ASN A 217 -0.12 -23.07 -7.60
CA ASN A 217 0.30 -24.47 -7.60
C ASN A 217 -0.83 -25.41 -8.03
N ILE A 218 -2.04 -25.21 -7.51
CA ILE A 218 -3.24 -25.98 -7.90
C ILE A 218 -3.50 -25.83 -9.41
N ARG A 219 -3.41 -24.60 -9.95
CA ARG A 219 -3.57 -24.35 -11.39
C ARG A 219 -2.51 -25.03 -12.26
N GLN A 220 -1.31 -25.27 -11.71
CA GLN A 220 -0.24 -26.02 -12.38
C GLN A 220 -0.38 -27.55 -12.20
N GLY A 221 -1.43 -28.03 -11.54
CA GLY A 221 -1.67 -29.46 -11.30
C GLY A 221 -0.84 -30.04 -10.16
N ALA A 222 -0.28 -29.20 -9.28
CA ALA A 222 0.32 -29.68 -8.05
C ALA A 222 -0.76 -30.26 -7.12
N THR A 223 -0.43 -31.38 -6.47
CA THR A 223 -1.21 -31.93 -5.36
C THR A 223 -0.91 -31.13 -4.09
N ASP A 224 -1.34 -29.87 -4.06
CA ASP A 224 -1.31 -29.08 -2.83
C ASP A 224 -2.39 -29.62 -1.86
N ASP A 225 -2.25 -29.28 -0.56
CA ASP A 225 -3.28 -29.63 0.43
C ASP A 225 -4.52 -28.75 0.21
N ASP A 226 -5.46 -29.28 -0.58
CA ASP A 226 -6.75 -28.65 -0.92
C ASP A 226 -7.53 -28.23 0.33
N SER A 227 -7.51 -29.05 1.38
CA SER A 227 -8.21 -28.78 2.63
C SER A 227 -7.60 -27.61 3.38
N TYR A 228 -6.27 -27.56 3.43
CA TYR A 228 -5.54 -26.43 3.99
C TYR A 228 -5.77 -25.15 3.18
N THR A 229 -5.74 -25.21 1.85
CA THR A 229 -5.95 -24.05 0.98
C THR A 229 -7.37 -23.48 1.13
N ALA A 230 -8.39 -24.35 1.16
CA ALA A 230 -9.77 -23.95 1.43
C ALA A 230 -9.91 -23.33 2.83
N SER A 231 -9.29 -23.94 3.85
CA SER A 231 -9.30 -23.42 5.22
C SER A 231 -8.63 -22.05 5.33
N LEU A 232 -7.51 -21.83 4.63
CA LEU A 232 -6.83 -20.54 4.54
C LEU A 232 -7.76 -19.49 3.92
N ALA A 233 -8.39 -19.79 2.79
CA ALA A 233 -9.34 -18.88 2.13
C ALA A 233 -10.49 -18.48 3.07
N LEU A 234 -11.07 -19.44 3.81
CA LEU A 234 -12.13 -19.17 4.79
C LEU A 234 -11.66 -18.29 5.95
N ASN A 235 -10.46 -18.56 6.48
CA ASN A 235 -9.87 -17.75 7.53
C ASN A 235 -9.65 -16.31 7.07
N LEU A 236 -9.25 -16.10 5.81
CA LEU A 236 -9.12 -14.76 5.23
C LEU A 236 -10.49 -14.10 4.99
N CYS A 237 -11.50 -14.86 4.56
CA CYS A 237 -12.86 -14.35 4.42
C CYS A 237 -13.42 -13.82 5.75
N ALA A 238 -13.08 -14.48 6.87
CA ALA A 238 -13.48 -14.09 8.22
C ALA A 238 -12.84 -12.78 8.72
N LEU A 239 -11.85 -12.22 8.03
CA LEU A 239 -11.25 -10.91 8.33
C LEU A 239 -12.11 -9.74 7.84
N GLU A 240 -13.26 -10.01 7.25
CA GLU A 240 -14.22 -9.00 6.84
C GLU A 240 -14.64 -8.11 8.02
N ASN A 241 -14.66 -6.80 7.80
CA ASN A 241 -15.12 -5.84 8.78
C ASN A 241 -16.34 -5.08 8.26
N CYS A 242 -17.46 -5.81 8.09
CA CYS A 242 -18.73 -5.25 7.60
C CYS A 242 -19.20 -4.05 8.42
N ALA A 243 -18.98 -4.05 9.73
CA ALA A 243 -19.43 -2.97 10.61
C ALA A 243 -18.67 -1.66 10.36
N ALA A 244 -17.34 -1.72 10.22
CA ALA A 244 -16.55 -0.55 9.86
C ALA A 244 -16.87 -0.08 8.44
N GLU A 245 -17.02 -1.02 7.49
CA GLU A 245 -17.38 -0.68 6.11
C GLU A 245 -18.75 0.01 6.02
N ALA A 246 -19.77 -0.50 6.71
CA ALA A 246 -21.10 0.10 6.73
C ALA A 246 -21.06 1.52 7.31
N ARG A 247 -20.37 1.72 8.44
CA ARG A 247 -20.19 3.02 9.07
C ARG A 247 -19.47 4.03 8.17
N LEU A 248 -18.44 3.56 7.46
CA LEU A 248 -17.76 4.38 6.45
C LEU A 248 -18.78 4.83 5.40
N LEU A 249 -19.50 3.90 4.77
CA LEU A 249 -20.44 4.18 3.69
C LEU A 249 -21.59 5.11 4.12
N GLU A 250 -22.10 4.97 5.35
CA GLU A 250 -23.09 5.87 5.94
C GLU A 250 -22.56 7.31 6.09
N GLY A 251 -21.25 7.46 6.32
CA GLY A 251 -20.59 8.76 6.46
C GLY A 251 -20.18 9.43 5.15
N LEU A 252 -20.22 8.71 4.02
CA LEU A 252 -19.82 9.23 2.71
C LEU A 252 -20.92 10.07 2.08
N LYS A 253 -20.55 11.23 1.56
CA LYS A 253 -21.44 12.04 0.74
C LYS A 253 -21.39 11.54 -0.71
N ILE A 254 -22.57 11.28 -1.28
CA ILE A 254 -22.71 10.92 -2.69
C ILE A 254 -22.89 12.20 -3.50
N VAL A 255 -22.09 12.36 -4.56
CA VAL A 255 -22.16 13.49 -5.49
C VAL A 255 -22.30 12.98 -6.92
N GLU A 256 -22.86 13.80 -7.81
CA GLU A 256 -22.90 13.47 -9.23
C GLU A 256 -21.49 13.44 -9.81
N THR A 257 -21.25 12.48 -10.70
CA THR A 257 -19.97 12.38 -11.41
C THR A 257 -19.88 13.49 -12.45
N LYS A 258 -18.74 14.18 -12.47
CA LYS A 258 -18.45 15.29 -13.37
C LYS A 258 -17.69 14.78 -14.59
N GLY A 259 -18.02 15.32 -15.77
CA GLY A 259 -17.31 15.06 -17.02
C GLY A 259 -17.99 14.00 -17.89
N ASP A 260 -18.16 14.31 -19.17
CA ASP A 260 -18.49 13.33 -20.22
C ASP A 260 -17.16 12.71 -20.72
N PRO A 261 -17.02 11.38 -20.83
CA PRO A 261 -18.02 10.32 -20.69
C PRO A 261 -18.14 9.63 -19.32
N ASP A 262 -17.54 10.18 -18.26
CA ASP A 262 -17.38 9.46 -16.98
C ASP A 262 -18.70 9.09 -16.32
N TRP A 263 -19.69 9.98 -16.38
CA TRP A 263 -21.02 9.76 -15.79
C TRP A 263 -21.75 8.55 -16.39
N LYS A 264 -21.42 8.15 -17.64
CA LYS A 264 -22.03 6.98 -18.30
C LYS A 264 -21.59 5.67 -17.65
N PHE A 265 -20.35 5.63 -17.14
CA PHE A 265 -19.79 4.45 -16.47
C PHE A 265 -20.04 4.47 -14.98
N VAL A 266 -19.89 5.64 -14.37
CA VAL A 266 -20.02 5.86 -12.93
C VAL A 266 -20.92 7.09 -12.72
N PRO A 267 -22.24 6.95 -12.62
CA PRO A 267 -23.15 8.12 -12.54
C PRO A 267 -22.99 8.95 -11.27
N ALA A 268 -22.60 8.32 -10.17
CA ALA A 268 -22.42 8.95 -8.88
C ALA A 268 -21.05 8.60 -8.30
N SER A 269 -20.42 9.53 -7.60
CA SER A 269 -19.10 9.39 -6.98
C SER A 269 -19.17 9.67 -5.48
N TYR A 270 -18.20 9.16 -4.73
CA TYR A 270 -18.04 9.44 -3.31
C TYR A 270 -17.20 10.69 -3.07
N GLN A 271 -17.64 11.50 -2.11
CA GLN A 271 -16.87 12.58 -1.53
C GLN A 271 -16.42 12.17 -0.13
N TYR A 272 -15.11 12.01 0.03
CA TYR A 272 -14.45 11.66 1.29
C TYR A 272 -14.09 12.93 2.08
N LYS A 273 -14.03 12.79 3.40
CA LYS A 273 -13.61 13.86 4.32
C LYS A 273 -12.11 14.10 4.27
N SER A 274 -11.33 13.05 4.02
CA SER A 274 -9.88 13.08 3.99
C SER A 274 -9.29 12.02 3.07
N LEU A 275 -8.01 12.19 2.74
CA LEU A 275 -7.27 11.22 1.93
C LEU A 275 -7.08 9.90 2.68
N GLN A 276 -6.96 9.96 4.01
CA GLN A 276 -6.80 8.79 4.87
C GLN A 276 -8.08 7.94 4.91
N GLU A 277 -9.26 8.58 4.91
CA GLU A 277 -10.57 7.89 4.82
C GLU A 277 -10.70 7.17 3.48
N TRP A 278 -10.36 7.84 2.38
CA TRP A 278 -10.34 7.25 1.04
C TRP A 278 -9.35 6.08 0.94
N GLU A 279 -8.13 6.26 1.42
CA GLU A 279 -7.07 5.25 1.35
C GLU A 279 -7.49 3.98 2.10
N ALA A 280 -8.01 4.13 3.33
CA ALA A 280 -8.50 3.03 4.14
C ALA A 280 -9.57 2.21 3.42
N ALA A 281 -10.53 2.89 2.82
CA ALA A 281 -11.61 2.29 2.06
C ALA A 281 -11.10 1.49 0.86
N VAL A 282 -10.29 2.14 0.01
CA VAL A 282 -9.82 1.56 -1.25
C VAL A 282 -8.91 0.35 -1.01
N LEU A 283 -8.00 0.40 -0.05
CA LEU A 283 -7.14 -0.75 0.27
C LEU A 283 -7.94 -1.95 0.77
N TYR A 284 -8.91 -1.69 1.65
CA TYR A 284 -9.80 -2.72 2.14
C TYR A 284 -10.56 -3.37 0.98
N TRP A 285 -11.14 -2.57 0.09
CA TRP A 285 -11.86 -3.06 -1.08
C TRP A 285 -10.97 -3.81 -2.08
N ILE A 286 -9.74 -3.34 -2.35
CA ILE A 286 -8.77 -4.06 -3.18
C ILE A 286 -8.51 -5.45 -2.60
N ALA A 287 -8.09 -5.52 -1.33
CA ALA A 287 -7.75 -6.78 -0.69
C ALA A 287 -8.94 -7.76 -0.67
N ARG A 288 -10.16 -7.23 -0.45
CA ARG A 288 -11.40 -8.02 -0.51
C ARG A 288 -11.70 -8.55 -1.91
N LEU A 289 -11.58 -7.73 -2.96
CA LEU A 289 -11.84 -8.20 -4.32
C LEU A 289 -10.83 -9.25 -4.79
N ILE A 290 -9.55 -9.08 -4.46
CA ILE A 290 -8.51 -10.07 -4.75
C ILE A 290 -8.86 -11.40 -4.06
N LEU A 291 -9.21 -11.36 -2.77
CA LEU A 291 -9.65 -12.54 -2.03
C LEU A 291 -10.87 -13.20 -2.67
N ILE A 292 -11.91 -12.43 -3.01
CA ILE A 292 -13.13 -12.97 -3.63
C ILE A 292 -12.79 -13.64 -4.96
N ARG A 293 -11.90 -13.06 -5.77
CA ARG A 293 -11.48 -13.64 -7.05
C ARG A 293 -10.71 -14.95 -6.87
N LEU A 294 -9.84 -15.03 -5.85
CA LEU A 294 -9.15 -16.26 -5.49
C LEU A 294 -10.14 -17.33 -5.04
N CYS A 295 -11.12 -16.98 -4.19
CA CYS A 295 -12.19 -17.91 -3.78
C CYS A 295 -12.99 -18.43 -4.99
N GLN A 296 -13.37 -17.56 -5.92
CA GLN A 296 -14.05 -17.97 -7.16
C GLN A 296 -13.17 -18.91 -8.00
N THR A 297 -11.88 -18.63 -8.10
CA THR A 297 -10.93 -19.48 -8.80
C THR A 297 -10.84 -20.86 -8.13
N LEU A 298 -10.73 -20.90 -6.80
CA LEU A 298 -10.73 -22.15 -6.03
C LEU A 298 -12.02 -22.97 -6.23
N THR A 299 -13.20 -22.35 -6.35
CA THR A 299 -14.42 -23.11 -6.64
C THR A 299 -14.40 -23.84 -7.99
N ILE A 300 -13.64 -23.33 -8.96
CA ILE A 300 -13.49 -23.97 -10.28
C ILE A 300 -12.53 -25.15 -10.20
N TRP A 301 -11.41 -24.98 -9.50
CA TRP A 301 -10.34 -25.98 -9.43
C TRP A 301 -10.56 -27.02 -8.33
N LEU A 302 -11.28 -26.67 -7.26
CA LEU A 302 -11.62 -27.52 -6.11
C LEU A 302 -13.16 -27.58 -5.90
N PRO A 303 -13.93 -28.21 -6.82
CA PRO A 303 -15.39 -28.25 -6.71
C PRO A 303 -15.89 -28.88 -5.39
N SER A 304 -15.14 -29.82 -4.81
CA SER A 304 -15.49 -30.45 -3.52
C SER A 304 -15.46 -29.49 -2.33
N SER A 305 -14.83 -28.32 -2.47
CA SER A 305 -14.75 -27.27 -1.45
C SER A 305 -15.84 -26.19 -1.61
N GLU A 306 -16.73 -26.32 -2.61
CA GLU A 306 -17.83 -25.40 -2.92
C GLU A 306 -18.78 -25.07 -1.75
N PRO A 307 -19.19 -25.99 -0.84
CA PRO A 307 -20.14 -25.65 0.21
C PRO A 307 -19.62 -24.58 1.18
N TYR A 308 -18.30 -24.40 1.26
CA TYR A 308 -17.66 -23.42 2.13
C TYR A 308 -17.57 -22.03 1.49
N LEU A 309 -17.64 -21.93 0.16
CA LEU A 309 -17.46 -20.69 -0.61
C LEU A 309 -18.75 -20.35 -1.37
N ARG A 310 -19.83 -19.99 -0.64
CA ARG A 310 -21.16 -19.67 -1.20
C ARG A 310 -21.08 -18.65 -2.34
N GLN A 311 -21.12 -19.16 -3.58
CA GLN A 311 -20.80 -18.38 -4.78
C GLN A 311 -21.73 -17.19 -5.03
N ALA A 312 -23.02 -17.31 -4.68
CA ALA A 312 -24.00 -16.24 -4.83
C ALA A 312 -23.66 -15.01 -3.97
N THR A 313 -23.37 -15.22 -2.68
CA THR A 313 -22.98 -14.15 -1.75
C THR A 313 -21.68 -13.47 -2.16
N LEU A 314 -20.74 -14.23 -2.73
CA LEU A 314 -19.48 -13.70 -3.25
C LEU A 314 -19.70 -12.77 -4.45
N ARG A 315 -20.60 -13.10 -5.38
CA ARG A 315 -20.89 -12.27 -6.57
C ARG A 315 -21.56 -10.95 -6.21
N ASP A 316 -22.49 -10.95 -5.26
CA ASP A 316 -23.16 -9.72 -4.80
C ASP A 316 -22.15 -8.79 -4.11
N THR A 317 -21.32 -9.37 -3.23
CA THR A 317 -20.25 -8.65 -2.54
C THR A 317 -19.23 -8.10 -3.54
N GLN A 318 -18.80 -8.90 -4.51
CA GLN A 318 -17.89 -8.50 -5.58
C GLN A 318 -18.40 -7.27 -6.34
N THR A 319 -19.67 -7.28 -6.72
CA THR A 319 -20.30 -6.20 -7.49
C THR A 319 -20.40 -4.92 -6.67
N ARG A 320 -20.82 -5.05 -5.40
CA ARG A 320 -20.91 -3.94 -4.45
C ARG A 320 -19.55 -3.30 -4.23
N VAL A 321 -18.52 -4.09 -3.95
CA VAL A 321 -17.16 -3.60 -3.68
C VAL A 321 -16.53 -3.00 -4.93
N ALA A 322 -16.70 -3.61 -6.10
CA ALA A 322 -16.26 -3.04 -7.37
C ALA A 322 -16.95 -1.70 -7.65
N SER A 323 -18.26 -1.59 -7.40
CA SER A 323 -18.99 -0.33 -7.47
C SER A 323 -18.37 0.72 -6.55
N ASN A 324 -18.10 0.36 -5.29
CA ASN A 324 -17.55 1.29 -4.31
C ASN A 324 -16.17 1.85 -4.74
N ILE A 325 -15.29 0.99 -5.24
CA ILE A 325 -14.00 1.42 -5.82
C ILE A 325 -14.24 2.37 -6.98
N LEU A 326 -15.08 1.98 -7.96
CA LEU A 326 -15.34 2.78 -9.14
C LEU A 326 -15.96 4.13 -8.78
N LYS A 327 -16.75 4.25 -7.72
CA LYS A 327 -17.29 5.54 -7.22
C LYS A 327 -16.23 6.41 -6.53
N SER A 328 -15.08 5.87 -6.18
CA SER A 328 -14.04 6.56 -5.42
C SER A 328 -13.00 7.29 -6.27
N TRP A 329 -13.00 7.04 -7.58
CA TRP A 329 -11.99 7.55 -8.51
C TRP A 329 -11.94 9.08 -8.60
N GLN A 330 -13.11 9.74 -8.68
CA GLN A 330 -13.22 11.18 -8.88
C GLN A 330 -12.63 11.96 -7.69
N TYR A 331 -12.68 11.39 -6.49
CA TYR A 331 -12.09 12.02 -5.31
C TYR A 331 -10.59 12.27 -5.52
N ILE A 332 -9.81 11.26 -5.94
CA ILE A 332 -8.37 11.44 -6.15
C ILE A 332 -8.06 12.40 -7.30
N LEU A 333 -8.86 12.39 -8.36
CA LEU A 333 -8.71 13.38 -9.43
C LEU A 333 -8.90 14.80 -8.91
N SER A 334 -9.91 15.03 -8.06
CA SER A 334 -10.16 16.34 -7.46
C SER A 334 -9.04 16.82 -6.54
N GLN A 335 -8.23 15.90 -5.99
CA GLN A 335 -7.10 16.24 -5.12
C GLN A 335 -5.81 16.57 -5.90
N GLY A 336 -5.82 16.47 -7.24
CA GLY A 336 -4.63 16.69 -8.07
C GLY A 336 -3.51 15.65 -7.88
N ASN A 337 -3.74 14.60 -7.07
CA ASN A 337 -2.72 13.62 -6.68
C ASN A 337 -2.74 12.36 -7.57
N PHE A 338 -3.10 12.53 -8.84
CA PHE A 338 -3.35 11.41 -9.75
C PHE A 338 -2.07 10.87 -10.42
N GLY A 339 -0.99 11.67 -10.45
CA GLY A 339 0.34 11.23 -10.86
C GLY A 339 1.16 10.56 -9.75
N GLY A 340 0.75 10.74 -8.49
CA GLY A 340 1.46 10.25 -7.31
C GLY A 340 1.02 8.85 -6.85
N PRO A 341 1.40 8.47 -5.61
CA PRO A 341 1.08 7.15 -5.05
C PRO A 341 -0.42 6.88 -4.93
N CYS A 342 -1.22 7.90 -4.62
CA CYS A 342 -2.68 7.77 -4.55
C CYS A 342 -3.30 7.45 -5.92
N GLY A 343 -2.80 8.10 -6.97
CA GLY A 343 -3.17 7.77 -8.35
C GLY A 343 -2.77 6.34 -8.75
N ARG A 344 -1.59 5.86 -8.32
CA ARG A 344 -1.18 4.46 -8.53
C ARG A 344 -2.10 3.47 -7.82
N LEU A 345 -2.42 3.73 -6.54
CA LEU A 345 -3.36 2.90 -5.78
C LEU A 345 -4.74 2.87 -6.45
N MET A 346 -5.23 4.01 -6.94
CA MET A 346 -6.51 4.08 -7.65
C MET A 346 -6.48 3.30 -8.99
N LYS A 347 -5.36 3.33 -9.72
CA LYS A 347 -5.17 2.52 -10.94
C LYS A 347 -5.28 1.03 -10.66
N GLU A 348 -4.58 0.57 -9.62
CA GLU A 348 -4.67 -0.81 -9.16
C GLU A 348 -6.10 -1.14 -8.75
N ALA A 349 -6.74 -0.28 -7.94
CA ALA A 349 -8.11 -0.47 -7.49
C ALA A 349 -9.08 -0.65 -8.67
N ALA A 350 -9.02 0.24 -9.65
CA ALA A 350 -9.88 0.18 -10.83
C ALA A 350 -9.61 -1.07 -11.68
N ALA A 351 -8.34 -1.49 -11.81
CA ALA A 351 -8.02 -2.74 -12.50
C ALA A 351 -8.65 -3.95 -11.80
N VAL A 352 -8.52 -4.04 -10.49
CA VAL A 352 -9.12 -5.11 -9.68
C VAL A 352 -10.66 -5.05 -9.74
N ALA A 353 -11.25 -3.86 -9.70
CA ALA A 353 -12.70 -3.68 -9.85
C ALA A 353 -13.19 -4.11 -11.23
N TRP A 354 -12.43 -3.84 -12.30
CA TRP A 354 -12.76 -4.32 -13.63
C TRP A 354 -12.65 -5.85 -13.74
N ASP A 355 -11.61 -6.46 -13.17
CA ASP A 355 -11.47 -7.93 -13.16
C ASP A 355 -12.70 -8.60 -12.54
N ALA A 356 -13.16 -8.03 -11.43
CA ALA A 356 -14.34 -8.45 -10.70
C ALA A 356 -15.65 -8.34 -11.51
N LEU A 357 -15.67 -7.50 -12.55
CA LEU A 357 -16.83 -7.28 -13.41
C LEU A 357 -16.69 -7.94 -14.79
N ARG A 358 -15.50 -8.44 -15.15
CA ARG A 358 -15.14 -8.86 -16.53
C ARG A 358 -16.02 -9.97 -17.10
N ASP A 359 -16.57 -10.80 -16.22
CA ASP A 359 -17.43 -11.93 -16.58
C ASP A 359 -18.90 -11.49 -16.83
N ARG A 360 -19.20 -10.19 -16.70
CA ARG A 360 -20.50 -9.58 -17.01
C ARG A 360 -20.50 -8.96 -18.40
N GLU A 361 -21.65 -8.98 -19.05
CA GLU A 361 -21.84 -8.31 -20.34
C GLU A 361 -21.91 -6.79 -20.19
N LEU A 362 -22.69 -6.31 -19.21
CA LEU A 362 -23.02 -4.91 -19.01
C LEU A 362 -22.71 -4.41 -17.59
N TRP A 363 -22.30 -3.15 -17.51
CA TRP A 363 -22.13 -2.35 -16.29
C TRP A 363 -22.81 -1.00 -16.49
N ASN A 364 -23.87 -0.72 -15.71
CA ASN A 364 -24.68 0.50 -15.85
C ASN A 364 -25.17 0.76 -17.29
N GLY A 365 -25.52 -0.30 -18.01
CA GLY A 365 -25.95 -0.23 -19.41
C GLY A 365 -24.83 -0.11 -20.45
N MET A 366 -23.57 -0.02 -20.01
CA MET A 366 -22.40 0.04 -20.88
C MET A 366 -21.72 -1.34 -20.98
N PRO A 367 -21.15 -1.72 -22.13
CA PRO A 367 -20.35 -2.94 -22.24
C PRO A 367 -19.15 -2.91 -21.27
N VAL A 368 -18.90 -4.02 -20.56
CA VAL A 368 -17.75 -4.10 -19.63
C VAL A 368 -16.40 -3.98 -20.36
N GLY A 369 -16.34 -4.33 -21.65
CA GLY A 369 -15.18 -4.03 -22.50
C GLY A 369 -14.89 -2.53 -22.60
N ALA A 370 -15.94 -1.71 -22.78
CA ALA A 370 -15.81 -0.26 -22.83
C ALA A 370 -15.40 0.34 -21.47
N LEU A 371 -15.80 -0.29 -20.35
CA LEU A 371 -15.31 0.08 -19.03
C LEU A 371 -13.79 -0.11 -18.90
N ALA A 372 -13.24 -1.20 -19.47
CA ALA A 372 -11.79 -1.45 -19.48
C ALA A 372 -11.04 -0.33 -20.23
N GLU A 373 -11.55 0.05 -21.41
CA GLU A 373 -10.99 1.13 -22.22
C GLU A 373 -11.10 2.47 -21.49
N TRP A 374 -12.22 2.75 -20.83
CA TRP A 374 -12.40 3.94 -20.01
C TRP A 374 -11.39 3.99 -18.86
N ILE A 375 -11.15 2.87 -18.15
CA ILE A 375 -10.13 2.79 -17.10
C ILE A 375 -8.74 3.07 -17.66
N VAL A 376 -8.38 2.44 -18.79
CA VAL A 376 -7.08 2.69 -19.44
C VAL A 376 -6.96 4.14 -19.89
N TRP A 377 -7.99 4.72 -20.48
CA TRP A 377 -7.97 6.10 -20.94
C TRP A 377 -7.88 7.09 -19.78
N ARG A 378 -8.75 6.96 -18.77
CA ARG A 378 -8.76 7.86 -17.61
C ARG A 378 -7.54 7.71 -16.73
N LEU A 379 -7.10 6.48 -16.48
CA LEU A 379 -6.04 6.24 -15.52
C LEU A 379 -4.66 6.03 -16.18
N GLY A 380 -4.61 5.76 -17.48
CA GLY A 380 -3.39 5.53 -18.28
C GLY A 380 -2.81 6.78 -18.95
N GLY A 381 -3.53 7.92 -18.97
CA GLY A 381 -3.03 9.20 -19.53
C GLY A 381 -1.72 9.75 -18.91
N ILE A 382 -1.23 9.14 -17.82
CA ILE A 382 0.01 9.51 -17.12
C ILE A 382 1.13 8.46 -17.30
N SER A 383 0.82 7.26 -17.79
CA SER A 383 1.82 6.23 -18.12
C SER A 383 1.56 5.72 -19.54
N PRO A 384 2.18 6.32 -20.57
CA PRO A 384 2.02 5.87 -21.94
C PRO A 384 2.38 4.37 -22.04
N GLY A 385 1.44 3.56 -22.54
CA GLY A 385 1.65 2.13 -22.78
C GLY A 385 0.87 1.16 -21.89
N LEU A 386 0.06 1.61 -20.92
CA LEU A 386 -0.87 0.71 -20.23
C LEU A 386 -1.94 0.22 -21.22
N SER A 387 -1.95 -1.09 -21.52
CA SER A 387 -3.00 -1.70 -22.35
C SER A 387 -3.96 -2.56 -21.51
N VAL A 388 -5.15 -2.82 -22.06
CA VAL A 388 -6.10 -3.79 -21.48
C VAL A 388 -5.45 -5.17 -21.35
N ALA A 389 -4.56 -5.55 -22.27
CA ALA A 389 -3.84 -6.82 -22.20
C ALA A 389 -2.86 -6.89 -21.02
N ASP A 390 -2.19 -5.77 -20.70
CA ASP A 390 -1.30 -5.71 -19.53
C ASP A 390 -2.09 -5.76 -18.22
N MET A 391 -3.25 -5.11 -18.16
CA MET A 391 -4.18 -5.25 -17.04
C MET A 391 -4.62 -6.71 -16.87
N LYS A 392 -5.05 -7.39 -17.95
CA LYS A 392 -5.43 -8.82 -17.89
C LYS A 392 -4.31 -9.70 -17.35
N ALA A 393 -3.08 -9.48 -17.83
CA ALA A 393 -1.92 -10.26 -17.39
C ALA A 393 -1.62 -10.03 -15.90
N TYR A 394 -1.69 -8.77 -15.44
CA TYR A 394 -1.54 -8.42 -14.03
C TYR A 394 -2.60 -9.10 -13.14
N LEU A 395 -3.85 -9.08 -13.58
CA LEU A 395 -4.97 -9.62 -12.80
C LEU A 395 -5.02 -11.15 -12.80
N ASP A 396 -4.64 -11.79 -13.91
CA ASP A 396 -4.43 -13.25 -13.94
C ASP A 396 -3.37 -13.64 -12.92
N TRP A 397 -2.24 -12.92 -12.88
CA TRP A 397 -1.19 -13.15 -11.90
C TRP A 397 -1.67 -12.99 -10.44
N LEU A 398 -2.43 -11.93 -10.12
CA LEU A 398 -3.06 -11.79 -8.79
C LEU A 398 -4.06 -12.91 -8.45
N SER A 399 -4.53 -13.64 -9.45
CA SER A 399 -5.45 -14.79 -9.32
C SER A 399 -4.71 -16.14 -9.40
N GLY A 400 -3.40 -16.17 -9.11
CA GLY A 400 -2.56 -17.37 -9.18
C GLY A 400 -2.18 -17.80 -10.61
N GLY A 401 -2.28 -16.89 -11.58
CA GLY A 401 -1.98 -17.15 -12.97
C GLY A 401 -0.49 -17.16 -13.32
N SER A 402 -0.17 -16.93 -14.60
CA SER A 402 1.24 -16.92 -15.04
C SER A 402 2.02 -15.79 -14.39
N THR A 403 3.26 -16.04 -14.01
CA THR A 403 4.21 -15.02 -13.52
C THR A 403 4.59 -13.99 -14.59
N ASP A 404 4.25 -14.22 -15.86
CA ASP A 404 4.48 -13.25 -16.94
C ASP A 404 3.71 -11.94 -16.73
N GLY A 405 2.61 -11.96 -15.97
CA GLY A 405 1.88 -10.77 -15.54
C GLY A 405 2.74 -9.79 -14.75
N PHE A 406 3.60 -10.29 -13.86
CA PHE A 406 4.53 -9.48 -13.08
C PHE A 406 5.57 -8.76 -13.96
N ARG A 407 6.14 -9.46 -14.94
CA ARG A 407 7.13 -8.89 -15.88
C ARG A 407 6.53 -7.74 -16.69
N ARG A 408 5.24 -7.84 -17.04
CA ARG A 408 4.51 -6.75 -17.70
C ARG A 408 4.18 -5.62 -16.74
N MET A 409 3.86 -5.92 -15.48
CA MET A 409 3.62 -4.93 -14.42
C MET A 409 4.85 -4.05 -14.12
N ARG A 410 6.08 -4.59 -14.18
CA ARG A 410 7.32 -3.77 -14.10
C ARG A 410 7.35 -2.64 -15.15
N ARG A 411 6.76 -2.86 -16.34
CA ARG A 411 6.66 -1.81 -17.38
C ARG A 411 5.64 -0.73 -17.04
N LEU A 412 4.69 -1.03 -16.16
CA LEU A 412 3.58 -0.15 -15.79
C LEU A 412 3.91 0.79 -14.60
N LYS A 413 5.15 0.75 -14.08
CA LYS A 413 5.63 1.60 -12.97
C LYS A 413 4.71 1.59 -11.74
N PHE A 414 4.08 0.45 -11.45
CA PHE A 414 3.28 0.23 -10.23
C PHE A 414 4.12 0.05 -8.96
N GLU A 415 5.44 0.25 -9.03
CA GLU A 415 6.31 0.22 -7.86
C GLU A 415 5.88 1.33 -6.89
N THR A 416 5.23 0.92 -5.81
CA THR A 416 4.74 1.81 -4.77
C THR A 416 5.90 2.28 -3.93
N VAL A 417 6.22 3.55 -4.03
CA VAL A 417 6.79 4.32 -2.92
C VAL A 417 5.69 4.46 -1.85
N PRO A 418 6.00 4.52 -0.53
CA PRO A 418 5.02 4.88 0.49
C PRO A 418 4.08 6.02 0.05
N ILE A 419 2.81 5.93 0.44
CA ILE A 419 1.68 6.62 -0.20
C ILE A 419 1.71 8.16 -0.14
N SER A 420 2.74 8.72 0.46
CA SER A 420 2.97 10.15 0.64
C SER A 420 3.96 10.80 -0.33
N THR A 421 4.71 10.05 -1.14
CA THR A 421 5.78 10.63 -1.96
C THR A 421 5.36 10.99 -3.39
N ILE A 422 5.49 12.28 -3.70
CA ILE A 422 5.71 12.88 -5.04
C ILE A 422 4.43 13.08 -5.89
N SER A 423 3.87 14.28 -5.74
CA SER A 423 3.50 15.12 -6.88
C SER A 423 4.48 16.29 -6.86
N THR A 424 5.44 16.29 -7.77
CA THR A 424 5.99 17.53 -8.30
C THR A 424 5.02 17.94 -9.40
N ASP A 425 4.63 19.21 -9.43
CA ASP A 425 3.78 19.79 -10.48
C ASP A 425 4.12 19.27 -11.89
#